data_AF-A0A536AGC4-F1
#
_entry.id   AF-A0A536AGC4-F1
#
_cell.length_a   1.000
_cell.length_b   1.000
_cell.length_c   1.000
_cell.angle_alpha   90.00
_cell.angle_beta   90.00
_cell.angle_gamma   90.00
#
_symmetry.space_group_name_H-M   'P 1'
#
loop_
_entity.id
_entity.type
_entity.pdbx_description
1 polymer ?
#
loop_
_entity_poly.entity_id
_entity_poly.type
_entity_poly.pdbx_seq_one_letter_code
_entity_poly.pdbx_strand_id
1 'polypeptide(L)'
;MVKPWLHSNENYRERREENLRSLALRVAQQVRNYRRSIALEAMPPHERRIVHIALSDSKDISTESIGEGDARRVVISLKRPGR
;
A
#
# COMPACT_ATOMS: atom_id res chain seq x y z
N MET A 1 -30.31 18.54 -13.41
CA MET A 1 -29.53 17.81 -14.44
C MET A 1 -28.10 17.67 -13.94
N VAL A 2 -27.78 16.57 -13.25
CA VAL A 2 -26.40 16.26 -12.81
C VAL A 2 -25.71 15.47 -13.91
N LYS A 3 -24.51 15.89 -14.30
CA LYS A 3 -23.77 15.33 -15.44
C LYS A 3 -23.38 13.86 -15.17
N PRO A 4 -23.69 12.89 -16.05
CA PRO A 4 -23.52 11.44 -15.78
C PRO A 4 -22.06 10.97 -15.59
N TRP A 5 -21.10 11.71 -16.16
CA TRP A 5 -19.70 11.26 -16.30
C TRP A 5 -18.80 11.44 -15.07
N LEU A 6 -19.26 12.14 -14.02
CA LEU A 6 -18.48 12.35 -12.80
C LEU A 6 -18.46 11.12 -11.86
N HIS A 7 -19.47 10.24 -11.94
CA HIS A 7 -19.66 9.17 -10.97
C HIS A 7 -18.78 7.93 -11.21
N SER A 8 -18.27 7.71 -12.42
CA SER A 8 -17.43 6.53 -12.73
C SER A 8 -16.00 6.67 -12.19
N ASN A 9 -15.43 7.86 -12.24
CA ASN A 9 -14.06 8.11 -11.80
C ASN A 9 -13.93 8.13 -10.27
N GLU A 10 -14.91 8.70 -9.56
CA GLU A 10 -14.94 8.71 -8.08
C GLU A 10 -15.02 7.27 -7.54
N ASN A 11 -15.99 6.49 -8.04
CA ASN A 11 -16.18 5.10 -7.65
C ASN A 11 -14.97 4.21 -8.01
N TYR A 12 -14.31 4.47 -9.15
CA TYR A 12 -13.07 3.76 -9.50
C TYR A 12 -11.94 4.07 -8.50
N ARG A 13 -11.75 5.34 -8.14
CA ARG A 13 -10.72 5.76 -7.18
C ARG A 13 -10.97 5.15 -5.82
N GLU A 14 -12.19 5.23 -5.30
CA GLU A 14 -12.57 4.64 -4.01
C GLU A 14 -12.29 3.13 -3.97
N ARG A 15 -12.76 2.38 -4.99
CA ARG A 15 -12.50 0.94 -5.10
C ARG A 15 -11.01 0.63 -5.22
N ARG A 16 -10.25 1.47 -5.93
CA ARG A 16 -8.79 1.32 -6.03
C ARG A 16 -8.12 1.52 -4.68
N GLU A 17 -8.52 2.51 -3.90
CA GLU A 17 -7.99 2.73 -2.56
C GLU A 17 -8.29 1.55 -1.64
N GLU A 18 -9.53 1.04 -1.64
CA GLU A 18 -9.94 -0.13 -0.84
C GLU A 18 -9.14 -1.38 -1.22
N ASN A 19 -8.92 -1.60 -2.52
CA ASN A 19 -8.10 -2.70 -3.01
C ASN A 19 -6.64 -2.57 -2.55
N LEU A 20 -6.06 -1.36 -2.56
CA LEU A 20 -4.71 -1.12 -2.07
C LEU A 20 -4.57 -1.36 -0.57
N ARG A 21 -5.56 -0.92 0.23
CA ARG A 21 -5.61 -1.20 1.68
C ARG A 21 -5.67 -2.71 1.94
N SER A 22 -6.56 -3.41 1.24
CA SER A 22 -6.71 -4.86 1.35
C SER A 22 -5.45 -5.61 0.92
N LEU A 23 -4.82 -5.19 -0.16
CA LEU A 23 -3.54 -5.73 -0.63
C LEU A 23 -2.44 -5.55 0.43
N ALA A 24 -2.32 -4.36 1.01
CA ALA A 24 -1.33 -4.04 2.04
C ALA A 24 -1.48 -4.96 3.25
N LEU A 25 -2.71 -5.14 3.76
CA LEU A 25 -2.99 -6.01 4.90
C LEU A 25 -2.66 -7.48 4.61
N ARG A 26 -3.04 -7.96 3.42
CA ARG A 26 -2.73 -9.34 2.98
C ARG A 26 -1.22 -9.57 2.90
N VAL A 27 -0.48 -8.64 2.30
CA VAL A 27 0.97 -8.75 2.16
C VAL A 27 1.66 -8.65 3.51
N ALA A 28 1.20 -7.78 4.42
CA ALA A 28 1.68 -7.74 5.79
C ALA A 28 1.52 -9.10 6.50
N GLN A 29 0.40 -9.80 6.30
CA GLN A 29 0.22 -11.14 6.84
C GLN A 29 1.22 -12.16 6.24
N GLN A 30 1.49 -12.08 4.94
CA GLN A 30 2.52 -12.92 4.31
C GLN A 30 3.91 -12.63 4.88
N VAL A 31 4.25 -11.35 5.07
CA VAL A 31 5.51 -10.93 5.70
C VAL A 31 5.62 -11.50 7.12
N ARG A 32 4.54 -11.51 7.91
CA ARG A 32 4.51 -12.15 9.24
C ARG A 32 4.77 -13.65 9.16
N ASN A 33 4.08 -14.33 8.26
CA ASN A 33 4.14 -15.78 8.13
C ASN A 33 5.52 -16.27 7.66
N TYR A 34 6.08 -15.61 6.65
CA TYR A 34 7.32 -16.06 6.00
C TYR A 34 8.56 -15.33 6.50
N ARG A 35 8.40 -14.26 7.27
CA ARG A 35 9.48 -13.39 7.77
C ARG A 35 10.42 -12.87 6.67
N ARG A 36 9.87 -12.68 5.46
CA ARG A 36 10.58 -12.13 4.30
C ARG A 36 9.92 -10.83 3.90
N SER A 37 10.73 -9.83 3.53
CA SER A 37 10.23 -8.59 2.96
C SER A 37 9.62 -8.84 1.59
N ILE A 38 8.51 -8.14 1.29
CA ILE A 38 7.83 -8.22 -0.01
C ILE A 38 7.77 -6.82 -0.60
N ALA A 39 8.21 -6.69 -1.85
CA ALA A 39 8.05 -5.48 -2.63
C ALA A 39 6.74 -5.54 -3.42
N LEU A 40 5.94 -4.49 -3.35
CA LEU A 40 4.76 -4.33 -4.20
C LEU A 40 5.18 -3.87 -5.61
N GLU A 41 4.22 -3.91 -6.53
CA GLU A 41 4.36 -3.25 -7.82
C GLU A 41 4.59 -1.75 -7.65
N ALA A 42 5.28 -1.14 -8.61
CA ALA A 42 5.47 0.30 -8.62
C ALA A 42 4.13 1.01 -8.82
N MET A 43 3.92 2.09 -8.07
CA MET A 43 2.64 2.78 -8.03
C MET A 43 2.86 4.28 -7.76
N PRO A 44 1.93 5.16 -8.19
CA PRO A 44 2.04 6.60 -7.96
C PRO A 44 2.16 7.00 -6.48
N PRO A 45 2.67 8.20 -6.17
CA PRO A 45 2.86 8.65 -4.78
C PRO A 45 1.62 8.55 -3.89
N HIS A 46 0.44 8.85 -4.43
CA HIS A 46 -0.81 8.79 -3.67
C HIS A 46 -1.19 7.35 -3.28
N GLU A 47 -0.98 6.38 -4.17
CA GLU A 47 -1.21 4.96 -3.88
C GLU A 47 -0.23 4.43 -2.83
N ARG A 48 1.05 4.82 -2.91
CA ARG A 48 2.05 4.45 -1.89
C ARG A 48 1.66 4.97 -0.52
N ARG A 49 1.16 6.21 -0.44
CA ARG A 49 0.67 6.80 0.81
C ARG A 49 -0.47 5.98 1.43
N ILE A 50 -1.38 5.45 0.61
CA ILE A 50 -2.47 4.59 1.10
C ILE A 50 -1.91 3.32 1.76
N VAL A 51 -0.91 2.68 1.15
CA VAL A 51 -0.24 1.49 1.73
C VAL A 51 0.46 1.83 3.04
N HIS A 52 1.19 2.95 3.08
CA HIS A 52 1.87 3.40 4.30
C HIS A 52 0.89 3.67 5.45
N ILE A 53 -0.22 4.36 5.18
CA ILE A 53 -1.26 4.64 6.18
C ILE A 53 -1.97 3.37 6.62
N ALA A 54 -2.31 2.47 5.68
CA ALA A 54 -2.99 1.21 6.00
C ALA A 54 -2.21 0.34 6.99
N LEU A 55 -0.89 0.51 7.05
CA LEU A 55 0.01 -0.27 7.91
C LEU A 55 0.67 0.55 9.03
N SER A 56 0.35 1.83 9.20
CA SER A 56 1.04 2.71 10.16
C SER A 56 0.91 2.22 11.61
N ASP A 57 -0.26 1.67 11.96
CA ASP A 57 -0.58 1.24 13.32
C ASP A 57 -0.06 -0.18 13.62
N SER A 58 0.49 -0.87 12.61
CA SER A 58 1.08 -2.18 12.81
C SER A 58 2.35 -2.07 13.66
N LYS A 59 2.32 -2.67 14.85
CA LYS A 59 3.45 -2.63 15.79
C LYS A 59 4.68 -3.37 15.27
N ASP A 60 4.47 -4.38 14.44
CA ASP A 60 5.48 -5.32 13.96
C ASP A 60 5.89 -5.14 12.50
N ILE A 61 5.20 -4.28 11.74
CA ILE A 61 5.43 -4.08 10.30
C ILE A 61 6.04 -2.70 10.01
N SER A 62 7.04 -2.68 9.14
CA SER A 62 7.64 -1.47 8.57
C SER A 62 7.29 -1.37 7.08
N THR A 63 7.20 -0.14 6.58
CA THR A 63 6.99 0.14 5.16
C THR A 63 7.96 1.21 4.68
N GLU A 64 8.55 1.01 3.51
CA GLU A 64 9.52 1.94 2.91
C GLU A 64 9.29 2.10 1.41
N SER A 65 9.35 3.32 0.89
CA SER A 65 9.25 3.60 -0.54
C SER A 65 10.63 3.64 -1.21
N ILE A 66 11.00 2.57 -1.91
CA ILE A 66 12.31 2.38 -2.54
C ILE A 66 12.23 2.59 -4.07
N GLY A 67 13.30 3.13 -4.65
CA GLY A 67 13.40 3.47 -6.08
C GLY A 67 13.03 4.92 -6.38
N GLU A 68 13.03 5.27 -7.67
CA GLU A 68 12.83 6.63 -8.15
C GLU A 68 11.81 6.66 -9.29
N GLY A 69 11.17 7.82 -9.48
CA GLY A 69 10.17 8.04 -10.52
C GLY A 69 9.11 6.94 -10.57
N ASP A 70 8.89 6.41 -11.77
CA ASP A 70 7.89 5.37 -12.07
C ASP A 70 8.28 3.98 -11.56
N ALA A 71 9.56 3.76 -11.21
CA ALA A 71 10.01 2.50 -10.61
C ALA A 71 9.85 2.47 -9.08
N ARG A 72 9.40 3.58 -8.48
CA ARG A 72 9.30 3.70 -7.02
C ARG A 72 8.12 2.90 -6.46
N ARG A 73 8.43 2.03 -5.50
CA ARG A 73 7.50 1.02 -4.94
C ARG A 73 7.61 0.92 -3.43
N VAL A 74 6.58 0.39 -2.78
CA VAL A 74 6.58 0.13 -1.34
C VAL A 74 7.12 -1.26 -1.05
N VAL A 75 8.07 -1.35 -0.14
CA VAL A 75 8.55 -2.59 0.46
C VAL A 75 7.94 -2.72 1.85
N ILE A 76 7.31 -3.86 2.12
CA ILE A 76 6.72 -4.22 3.40
C ILE A 76 7.63 -5.26 4.06
N SER A 77 8.00 -5.03 5.32
CA SER A 77 8.94 -5.86 6.07
C SER A 77 8.58 -5.92 7.56
N LEU A 78 9.14 -6.88 8.30
CA LEU A 78 9.05 -6.85 9.76
C LEU A 78 9.92 -5.69 10.28
N LYS A 79 9.44 -4.99 11.32
CA LYS A 79 10.30 -4.08 12.08
C LYS A 79 11.45 -4.91 12.65
N ARG A 80 12.67 -4.43 12.45
CA ARG A 80 13.83 -5.02 13.12
C ARG A 80 13.57 -4.94 14.63
N PRO A 81 13.75 -6.02 15.40
CA PRO A 81 13.71 -5.90 16.84
C PRO A 81 14.73 -4.83 17.24
N GLY A 82 14.25 -3.82 18.00
CA GLY A 82 15.11 -2.78 18.55
C GLY A 82 16.27 -3.45 19.28
N ARG A 83 17.48 -3.03 18.94
CA ARG A 83 18.70 -3.51 19.57
C ARG A 83 18.79 -2.99 21.01
#